data_AF-A0AAJ0PGH4-F1
#
_entry.id   AF-A0AAJ0PGH4-F1
#
_cell.length_a   1.000
_cell.length_b   1.000
_cell.length_c   1.000
_cell.angle_alpha   90.00
_cell.angle_beta   90.00
_cell.angle_gamma   90.00
#
_symmetry.space_group_name_H-M   'P 1'
#
loop_
_entity.id
_entity.type
_entity.pdbx_description
1 polymer ?
#
loop_
_entity_poly.entity_id
_entity_poly.type
_entity_poly.pdbx_seq_one_letter_code
_entity_poly.pdbx_strand_id
1 'polypeptide(L)'
;MEDVSESPRQCAEPQRDAGGWLVLEQYAALGDGRSVALVGLDGSIDWWCVPHMDSPPLFDRLLSPRTGGFFAITPTQPYQAKRRYRPGSNVVETEYITATGRARLTESLNSGPAGRLPWAELARRIEGIEGSIAFEIAIDFGTQADTVSPYLMPNDNGCVFHAGHILGMFLHDQQLSVRRKDDMGVRATLDTSPGQRTVVALIAGHDEPLVVPPLSLIDDRIDGSDREWRQWSQSLIYEGPYQSVVVRNALALKLLLSSPSGSIMAAATTSLPERIGGTKNYDYRFAWVRDAGYTIEAFLGIGAQPEAKAAFTWLLRRLAEHGAQVFYTLDGAMGECTRAIDLPGYKQSPPVVGNDARDQLQHGVFGDIFETARCFIDTGNILDGSSAMLLSRLADQCADQWRQPDAGIWELPETRHYTLSKISCWQALSRAIELADGGHLPTTCRQRWARERDRVFEWIETHCWHEARQAYVFYPGSDRLDAGIALAVRFGYPAPERLQSTLDAVQHSLSAGPFHYRYSGAVEEEGCFLACTFWLVEAWVLLGQHQRAQHAYEAALQGLDHGAGIYSEMVDPDTAEYLGNLPQGLTHLAALRAALALGGRAPCR
;
A
#
# COMPACT_ATOMS: atom_id res chain seq x y z
N MET A 1 -30.09 6.74 -9.27
CA MET A 1 -29.52 5.37 -9.18
C MET A 1 -28.64 5.22 -10.41
N GLU A 2 -27.55 5.99 -10.42
CA GLU A 2 -26.52 5.92 -11.46
C GLU A 2 -25.64 4.70 -11.21
N ASP A 3 -25.11 4.14 -12.28
CA ASP A 3 -24.38 2.87 -12.30
C ASP A 3 -23.05 2.99 -11.52
N VAL A 4 -23.06 2.61 -10.23
CA VAL A 4 -21.88 2.63 -9.32
C VAL A 4 -20.87 1.51 -9.66
N SER A 5 -21.01 0.84 -10.81
CA SER A 5 -20.15 -0.28 -11.25
C SER A 5 -18.87 0.14 -11.98
N GLU A 6 -18.67 1.43 -12.25
CA GLU A 6 -17.50 1.89 -13.00
C GLU A 6 -16.27 2.14 -12.11
N SER A 7 -15.10 1.61 -12.53
CA SER A 7 -13.80 1.97 -11.95
C SER A 7 -13.59 3.49 -11.98
N PRO A 8 -12.87 4.08 -11.00
CA PRO A 8 -12.51 5.50 -11.04
C PRO A 8 -11.91 5.88 -12.39
N ARG A 9 -12.39 7.00 -12.94
CA ARG A 9 -11.94 7.54 -14.23
C ARG A 9 -11.20 8.84 -13.99
N GLN A 10 -9.96 8.89 -14.43
CA GLN A 10 -9.18 10.13 -14.41
C GLN A 10 -9.17 10.74 -15.81
N CYS A 11 -9.36 12.05 -15.90
CA CYS A 11 -9.29 12.78 -17.16
C CYS A 11 -8.55 14.10 -16.97
N ALA A 12 -7.40 14.25 -17.61
CA ALA A 12 -6.59 15.47 -17.50
C ALA A 12 -5.65 15.61 -18.71
N GLU A 13 -5.10 16.81 -18.86
CA GLU A 13 -3.87 17.04 -19.63
C GLU A 13 -2.70 16.89 -18.66
N PRO A 14 -1.98 15.76 -18.65
CA PRO A 14 -0.94 15.54 -17.66
C PRO A 14 0.21 16.51 -17.90
N GLN A 15 0.63 17.19 -16.84
CA GLN A 15 1.72 18.14 -16.87
C GLN A 15 2.69 17.84 -15.74
N ARG A 16 3.98 17.81 -16.09
CA ARG A 16 5.05 17.77 -15.12
C ARG A 16 5.39 19.17 -14.67
N ASP A 17 5.77 19.32 -13.42
CA ASP A 17 6.26 20.59 -12.90
C ASP A 17 7.63 20.97 -13.51
N ALA A 18 8.14 22.14 -13.13
CA ALA A 18 9.43 22.63 -13.64
C ALA A 18 10.63 21.73 -13.25
N GLY A 19 10.48 20.86 -12.25
CA GLY A 19 11.48 19.89 -11.84
C GLY A 19 11.36 18.54 -12.56
N GLY A 20 10.29 18.32 -13.31
CA GLY A 20 10.03 17.08 -14.04
C GLY A 20 9.19 16.05 -13.27
N TRP A 21 8.58 16.41 -12.14
CA TRP A 21 7.71 15.52 -11.38
C TRP A 21 6.26 15.60 -11.85
N LEU A 22 5.60 14.46 -11.83
CA LEU A 22 4.14 14.36 -11.93
C LEU A 22 3.55 14.34 -10.52
N VAL A 23 2.34 14.89 -10.35
CA VAL A 23 1.61 14.77 -9.08
C VAL A 23 1.23 13.31 -8.79
N LEU A 24 1.20 12.92 -7.52
CA LEU A 24 1.14 11.51 -7.13
C LEU A 24 -0.19 10.83 -7.49
N GLU A 25 -1.31 11.56 -7.41
CA GLU A 25 -2.65 11.12 -7.83
C GLU A 25 -2.75 10.76 -9.33
N GLN A 26 -1.78 11.21 -10.14
CA GLN A 26 -1.68 10.88 -11.57
C GLN A 26 -0.83 9.63 -11.82
N TYR A 27 -0.50 8.84 -10.79
CA TYR A 27 0.02 7.49 -10.97
C TYR A 27 -1.04 6.41 -10.73
N ALA A 28 -0.99 5.38 -11.56
CA ALA A 28 -1.66 4.10 -11.32
C ALA A 28 -0.59 3.04 -11.05
N ALA A 29 -0.96 1.97 -10.34
CA ALA A 29 -0.08 0.85 -10.04
C ALA A 29 -0.40 -0.38 -10.90
N LEU A 30 0.65 -1.03 -11.40
CA LEU A 30 0.64 -2.35 -12.04
C LEU A 30 1.37 -3.34 -11.14
N GLY A 31 1.05 -4.63 -11.18
CA GLY A 31 1.78 -5.65 -10.42
C GLY A 31 1.45 -7.08 -10.82
N ASP A 32 2.39 -7.99 -10.52
CA ASP A 32 2.31 -9.44 -10.76
C ASP A 32 2.33 -10.25 -9.44
N GLY A 33 2.25 -9.56 -8.30
CA GLY A 33 2.42 -10.16 -6.96
C GLY A 33 3.89 -10.42 -6.58
N ARG A 34 4.88 -9.98 -7.37
CA ARG A 34 6.30 -9.94 -7.00
C ARG A 34 6.85 -8.52 -7.01
N SER A 35 6.41 -7.68 -7.94
CA SER A 35 6.81 -6.28 -8.06
C SER A 35 5.60 -5.39 -8.37
N VAL A 36 5.76 -4.09 -8.12
CA VAL A 36 4.83 -3.04 -8.52
C VAL A 36 5.56 -1.97 -9.33
N ALA A 37 4.93 -1.55 -10.42
CA ALA A 37 5.35 -0.42 -11.24
C ALA A 37 4.32 0.71 -11.15
N LEU A 38 4.77 1.97 -11.11
CA LEU A 38 3.89 3.14 -11.17
C LEU A 38 3.92 3.76 -12.57
N VAL A 39 2.74 3.84 -13.19
CA VAL A 39 2.52 4.43 -14.50
C VAL A 39 1.80 5.77 -14.37
N GLY A 40 2.42 6.82 -14.89
CA GLY A 40 1.90 8.17 -14.97
C GLY A 40 0.82 8.31 -16.05
N LEU A 41 -0.08 9.28 -15.87
CA LEU A 41 -1.11 9.61 -16.85
C LEU A 41 -0.51 10.14 -18.18
N ASP A 42 0.75 10.58 -18.16
CA ASP A 42 1.55 10.97 -19.32
C ASP A 42 2.16 9.80 -20.09
N GLY A 43 1.88 8.57 -19.67
CA GLY A 43 2.37 7.36 -20.31
C GLY A 43 3.78 6.98 -19.89
N SER A 44 4.32 7.53 -18.80
CA SER A 44 5.62 7.12 -18.30
C SER A 44 5.55 6.22 -17.08
N ILE A 45 6.38 5.18 -17.07
CA ILE A 45 6.65 4.40 -15.87
C ILE A 45 7.87 5.02 -15.19
N ASP A 46 7.64 5.60 -14.01
CA ASP A 46 8.62 6.39 -13.26
C ASP A 46 9.14 5.68 -12.00
N TRP A 47 8.51 4.56 -11.66
CA TRP A 47 8.89 3.72 -10.52
C TRP A 47 8.72 2.26 -10.90
N TRP A 48 9.77 1.46 -10.78
CA TRP A 48 9.69 0.00 -10.87
C TRP A 48 10.92 -0.68 -10.25
N CYS A 49 10.71 -1.42 -9.16
CA CYS A 49 11.73 -2.28 -8.56
C CYS A 49 11.77 -3.65 -9.25
N VAL A 50 12.96 -4.11 -9.64
CA VAL A 50 13.10 -5.39 -10.36
C VAL A 50 14.11 -6.30 -9.65
N PRO A 51 13.78 -7.58 -9.41
CA PRO A 51 12.51 -8.24 -9.74
C PRO A 51 11.49 -8.15 -8.60
N HIS A 52 11.91 -7.79 -7.37
CA HIS A 52 11.06 -7.71 -6.19
C HIS A 52 10.74 -6.27 -5.81
N MET A 53 9.64 -6.06 -5.07
CA MET A 53 9.18 -4.74 -4.64
C MET A 53 10.22 -3.97 -3.80
N ASP A 54 11.06 -4.68 -3.04
CA ASP A 54 12.12 -4.15 -2.18
C ASP A 54 13.51 -4.14 -2.85
N SER A 55 13.63 -4.59 -4.11
CA SER A 55 14.88 -4.48 -4.88
C SER A 55 15.23 -3.02 -5.21
N PRO A 56 16.50 -2.71 -5.56
CA PRO A 56 16.83 -1.44 -6.17
C PRO A 56 15.96 -1.15 -7.40
N PRO A 57 15.47 0.09 -7.58
CA PRO A 57 14.63 0.43 -8.71
C PRO A 57 15.40 0.37 -10.03
N LEU A 58 14.79 -0.23 -11.06
CA LEU A 58 15.22 -0.08 -12.46
C LEU A 58 14.82 1.29 -13.00
N PHE A 59 13.66 1.79 -12.54
CA PHE A 59 13.17 3.14 -12.79
C PHE A 59 12.84 3.82 -11.47
N ASP A 60 13.42 4.99 -11.22
CA ASP A 60 13.18 5.88 -10.09
C ASP A 60 13.10 7.35 -10.52
N ARG A 61 12.60 7.65 -11.73
CA ARG A 61 12.32 9.04 -12.15
C ARG A 61 11.45 9.81 -11.15
N LEU A 62 10.64 9.10 -10.38
CA LEU A 62 9.85 9.65 -9.28
C LEU A 62 10.73 10.35 -8.22
N LEU A 63 11.90 9.80 -7.90
CA LEU A 63 12.86 10.37 -6.94
C LEU A 63 14.00 11.11 -7.62
N SER A 64 14.35 10.76 -8.85
CA SER A 64 15.41 11.40 -9.63
C SER A 64 14.98 11.63 -11.08
N PRO A 65 14.40 12.79 -11.41
CA PRO A 65 13.93 13.10 -12.77
C PRO A 65 14.99 12.96 -13.87
N ARG A 66 16.28 13.09 -13.51
CA ARG A 66 17.40 13.11 -14.46
C ARG A 66 18.13 11.78 -14.60
N THR A 67 18.42 11.10 -13.49
CA THR A 67 19.25 9.89 -13.48
C THR A 67 18.47 8.63 -13.14
N GLY A 68 17.23 8.76 -12.67
CA GLY A 68 16.46 7.62 -12.20
C GLY A 68 15.91 6.70 -13.29
N GLY A 69 15.98 7.12 -14.56
CA GLY A 69 15.47 6.33 -15.67
C GLY A 69 13.94 6.15 -15.64
N PHE A 70 13.38 5.81 -16.79
CA PHE A 70 11.94 5.67 -16.99
C PHE A 70 11.63 4.88 -18.26
N PHE A 71 10.36 4.51 -18.44
CA PHE A 71 9.83 4.00 -19.71
C PHE A 71 8.56 4.74 -20.11
N ALA A 72 8.66 5.64 -21.10
CA ALA A 72 7.55 6.44 -21.61
C ALA A 72 7.06 6.00 -23.00
N ILE A 73 5.74 6.05 -23.18
CA ILE A 73 5.03 5.97 -24.47
C ILE A 73 4.06 7.14 -24.47
N THR A 74 4.40 8.21 -25.19
CA THR A 74 3.70 9.50 -25.10
C THR A 74 3.35 10.01 -26.50
N PRO A 75 2.12 10.53 -26.72
CA PRO A 75 1.80 11.18 -27.98
C PRO A 75 2.73 12.37 -28.26
N THR A 76 3.15 12.53 -29.51
CA THR A 76 4.05 13.63 -29.95
C THR A 76 3.38 15.00 -30.06
N GLN A 77 2.04 15.02 -30.01
CA GLN A 77 1.21 16.23 -30.10
C GLN A 77 0.52 16.47 -28.75
N PRO A 78 0.05 17.69 -28.45
CA PRO A 78 -0.80 17.94 -27.28
C PRO A 78 -1.98 16.97 -27.22
N TYR A 79 -2.26 16.45 -26.03
CA TYR A 79 -3.27 15.43 -25.82
C TYR A 79 -4.00 15.60 -24.49
N GLN A 80 -5.24 15.13 -24.47
CA GLN A 80 -5.95 14.80 -23.25
C GLN A 80 -5.83 13.30 -23.01
N ALA A 81 -5.60 12.90 -21.76
CA ALA A 81 -5.57 11.51 -21.34
C ALA A 81 -6.83 11.15 -20.53
N LYS A 82 -7.39 9.98 -20.79
CA LYS A 82 -8.46 9.36 -19.99
C LYS A 82 -8.01 8.00 -19.53
N ARG A 83 -7.98 7.75 -18.23
CA ARG A 83 -7.48 6.50 -17.67
C ARG A 83 -8.50 5.81 -16.78
N ARG A 84 -8.46 4.48 -16.81
CA ARG A 84 -9.18 3.60 -15.88
C ARG A 84 -8.45 2.28 -15.70
N TYR A 85 -8.70 1.61 -14.58
CA TYR A 85 -8.50 0.16 -14.50
C TYR A 85 -9.61 -0.55 -15.26
N ARG A 86 -9.29 -1.67 -15.94
CA ARG A 86 -10.31 -2.59 -16.42
C ARG A 86 -11.17 -3.05 -15.23
N PRO A 87 -12.50 -3.22 -15.40
CA PRO A 87 -13.38 -3.59 -14.29
C PRO A 87 -12.92 -4.89 -13.61
N GLY A 88 -12.72 -4.84 -12.29
CA GLY A 88 -12.25 -5.97 -11.49
C GLY A 88 -10.79 -6.38 -11.77
N SER A 89 -9.95 -5.47 -12.27
CA SER A 89 -8.61 -5.81 -12.74
C SER A 89 -7.52 -4.83 -12.27
N ASN A 90 -6.27 -5.28 -12.29
CA ASN A 90 -5.08 -4.42 -12.16
C ASN A 90 -4.44 -4.08 -13.52
N VAL A 91 -5.10 -4.43 -14.64
CA VAL A 91 -4.73 -3.97 -15.97
C VAL A 91 -5.27 -2.55 -16.19
N VAL A 92 -4.39 -1.65 -16.64
CA VAL A 92 -4.71 -0.23 -16.85
C VAL A 92 -4.94 0.05 -18.34
N GLU A 93 -5.94 0.88 -18.63
CA GLU A 93 -6.20 1.44 -19.96
C GLU A 93 -6.11 2.97 -19.89
N THR A 94 -5.26 3.55 -20.73
CA THR A 94 -5.14 5.00 -20.94
C THR A 94 -5.49 5.32 -22.39
N GLU A 95 -6.55 6.08 -22.61
CA GLU A 95 -6.90 6.64 -23.92
C GLU A 95 -6.27 8.02 -24.08
N TYR A 96 -5.49 8.20 -25.15
CA TYR A 96 -4.96 9.49 -25.57
C TYR A 96 -5.82 10.06 -26.68
N ILE A 97 -6.20 11.33 -26.53
CA ILE A 97 -7.04 12.07 -27.47
C ILE A 97 -6.22 13.28 -27.94
N THR A 98 -5.86 13.29 -29.22
CA THR A 98 -5.17 14.42 -29.88
C THR A 98 -6.10 15.11 -30.86
N ALA A 99 -5.64 16.19 -31.48
CA ALA A 99 -6.36 16.82 -32.59
C ALA A 99 -6.50 15.90 -33.83
N THR A 100 -5.65 14.88 -33.97
CA THR A 100 -5.56 14.03 -35.17
C THR A 100 -6.12 12.63 -34.99
N GLY A 101 -6.45 12.22 -33.76
CA GLY A 101 -6.99 10.90 -33.52
C GLY A 101 -7.13 10.51 -32.05
N ARG A 102 -7.41 9.23 -31.84
CA ARG A 102 -7.51 8.57 -30.54
C ARG A 102 -6.81 7.23 -30.58
N ALA A 103 -6.07 6.91 -29.52
CA ALA A 103 -5.43 5.62 -29.33
C ALA A 103 -5.54 5.19 -27.86
N ARG A 104 -5.48 3.88 -27.62
CA ARG A 104 -5.48 3.29 -26.27
C ARG A 104 -4.16 2.60 -26.00
N LEU A 105 -3.63 2.84 -24.82
CA LEU A 105 -2.52 2.13 -24.23
C LEU A 105 -3.06 1.19 -23.14
N THR A 106 -2.85 -0.11 -23.29
CA THR A 106 -3.21 -1.13 -22.30
C THR A 106 -1.95 -1.71 -21.69
N GLU A 107 -1.85 -1.73 -20.36
CA GLU A 107 -0.59 -1.98 -19.64
C GLU A 107 -0.76 -3.02 -18.53
N SER A 108 0.23 -3.89 -18.39
CA SER A 108 0.22 -5.01 -17.45
C SER A 108 1.63 -5.40 -17.04
N LEU A 109 1.82 -5.73 -15.75
CA LEU A 109 2.87 -6.66 -15.35
C LEU A 109 2.28 -8.07 -15.46
N ASN A 110 2.78 -8.82 -16.44
CA ASN A 110 2.16 -10.03 -16.90
C ASN A 110 2.39 -11.22 -15.96
N SER A 111 1.32 -11.99 -15.78
CA SER A 111 1.34 -13.36 -15.24
C SER A 111 1.16 -14.39 -16.36
N GLY A 112 1.47 -15.65 -16.05
CA GLY A 112 1.19 -16.80 -16.92
C GLY A 112 0.01 -17.62 -16.40
N PRO A 113 -0.49 -18.62 -17.17
CA PRO A 113 -1.70 -19.38 -16.83
C PRO A 113 -1.69 -20.12 -15.48
N ALA A 114 -0.51 -20.30 -14.87
CA ALA A 114 -0.33 -20.93 -13.56
C ALA A 114 0.05 -19.91 -12.48
N GLY A 115 -0.25 -18.62 -12.72
CA GLY A 115 0.19 -17.49 -11.92
C GLY A 115 1.51 -16.89 -12.41
N ARG A 116 2.23 -16.28 -11.48
CA ARG A 116 3.42 -15.46 -11.75
C ARG A 116 4.48 -16.17 -12.63
N LEU A 117 5.04 -15.43 -13.58
CA LEU A 117 6.18 -15.86 -14.40
C LEU A 117 7.50 -15.90 -13.60
N PRO A 118 8.47 -16.77 -13.95
CA PRO A 118 9.79 -16.77 -13.31
C PRO A 118 10.57 -15.46 -13.48
N TRP A 119 10.42 -14.76 -14.61
CA TRP A 119 11.02 -13.43 -14.86
C TRP A 119 9.97 -12.31 -14.74
N ALA A 120 10.40 -11.06 -14.64
CA ALA A 120 9.52 -9.89 -14.67
C ALA A 120 9.18 -9.53 -16.13
N GLU A 121 7.90 -9.34 -16.45
CA GLU A 121 7.42 -9.05 -17.80
C GLU A 121 6.45 -7.87 -17.79
N LEU A 122 6.96 -6.69 -18.15
CA LEU A 122 6.16 -5.48 -18.34
C LEU A 122 5.75 -5.39 -19.82
N ALA A 123 4.44 -5.39 -20.07
CA ALA A 123 3.89 -5.34 -21.42
C ALA A 123 2.99 -4.11 -21.61
N ARG A 124 3.14 -3.47 -22.77
CA ARG A 124 2.41 -2.25 -23.12
C ARG A 124 1.89 -2.39 -24.56
N ARG A 125 0.58 -2.46 -24.70
CA ARG A 125 -0.13 -2.61 -25.98
C ARG A 125 -0.72 -1.27 -26.43
N ILE A 126 -0.38 -0.84 -27.64
CA ILE A 126 -0.85 0.39 -28.28
C ILE A 126 -1.88 0.00 -29.35
N GLU A 127 -3.08 0.57 -29.28
CA GLU A 127 -4.20 0.29 -30.19
C GLU A 127 -4.74 1.59 -30.78
N GLY A 128 -4.72 1.71 -32.11
CA GLY A 128 -5.33 2.84 -32.81
C GLY A 128 -6.86 2.71 -32.85
N ILE A 129 -7.58 3.75 -32.39
CA ILE A 129 -9.05 3.77 -32.33
C ILE A 129 -9.64 4.60 -33.47
N GLU A 130 -9.17 5.83 -33.63
CA GLU A 130 -9.71 6.81 -34.57
C GLU A 130 -8.58 7.70 -35.08
N GLY A 131 -8.64 8.13 -36.35
CA GLY A 131 -7.61 9.00 -36.92
C GLY A 131 -6.21 8.38 -36.85
N SER A 132 -5.16 9.20 -36.76
CA SER A 132 -3.80 8.71 -36.60
C SER A 132 -3.05 9.49 -35.53
N ILE A 133 -2.29 8.77 -34.70
CA ILE A 133 -1.46 9.33 -33.64
C ILE A 133 -0.04 8.81 -33.79
N ALA A 134 0.92 9.72 -33.70
CA ALA A 134 2.34 9.43 -33.60
C ALA A 134 2.77 9.43 -32.13
N PHE A 135 3.40 8.36 -31.68
CA PHE A 135 3.96 8.18 -30.35
C PHE A 135 5.48 8.28 -30.37
N GLU A 136 6.04 8.94 -29.36
CA GLU A 136 7.43 8.80 -28.96
C GLU A 136 7.54 7.72 -27.87
N ILE A 137 8.54 6.87 -28.00
CA ILE A 137 8.84 5.79 -27.07
C ILE A 137 10.25 6.02 -26.56
N ALA A 138 10.38 6.24 -25.26
CA ALA A 138 11.64 6.56 -24.60
C ALA A 138 11.88 5.64 -23.42
N ILE A 139 13.04 5.00 -23.39
CA ILE A 139 13.53 4.24 -22.24
C ILE A 139 14.86 4.87 -21.85
N ASP A 140 15.00 5.25 -20.59
CA ASP A 140 16.29 5.52 -19.97
C ASP A 140 16.46 4.52 -18.83
N PHE A 141 17.57 3.79 -18.81
CA PHE A 141 17.85 2.86 -17.72
C PHE A 141 18.34 3.63 -16.49
N GLY A 142 17.78 3.33 -15.31
CA GLY A 142 18.17 4.00 -14.07
C GLY A 142 19.58 3.63 -13.61
N THR A 143 20.25 4.57 -12.94
CA THR A 143 21.62 4.41 -12.43
C THR A 143 21.68 3.96 -10.97
N GLN A 144 20.53 3.69 -10.34
CA GLN A 144 20.42 3.30 -8.92
C GLN A 144 21.18 4.27 -8.01
N ALA A 145 20.77 5.55 -8.02
CA ALA A 145 21.47 6.64 -7.34
C ALA A 145 22.95 6.77 -7.74
N ASP A 146 23.22 6.71 -9.05
CA ASP A 146 24.56 6.85 -9.65
C ASP A 146 25.59 5.82 -9.16
N THR A 147 25.13 4.69 -8.61
CA THR A 147 25.99 3.57 -8.19
C THR A 147 26.18 2.52 -9.28
N VAL A 148 25.37 2.57 -10.34
CA VAL A 148 25.35 1.63 -11.45
C VAL A 148 25.44 2.37 -12.78
N SER A 149 26.26 1.88 -13.70
CA SER A 149 26.29 2.32 -15.09
C SER A 149 25.64 1.24 -15.97
N PRO A 150 24.44 1.49 -16.53
CA PRO A 150 23.82 0.56 -17.46
C PRO A 150 24.66 0.39 -18.73
N TYR A 151 24.57 -0.77 -19.37
CA TYR A 151 25.19 -1.01 -20.68
C TYR A 151 24.40 -2.02 -21.50
N LEU A 152 24.54 -1.92 -22.83
CA LEU A 152 23.96 -2.86 -23.78
C LEU A 152 24.96 -3.93 -24.19
N MET A 153 24.48 -5.15 -24.37
CA MET A 153 25.28 -6.26 -24.87
C MET A 153 24.53 -6.98 -26.01
N PRO A 154 24.89 -6.74 -27.28
CA PRO A 154 24.33 -7.49 -28.39
C PRO A 154 24.89 -8.92 -28.43
N ASN A 155 24.05 -9.87 -28.85
CA ASN A 155 24.40 -11.26 -29.12
C ASN A 155 23.50 -11.82 -30.25
N ASP A 156 23.69 -13.09 -30.61
CA ASP A 156 22.97 -13.73 -31.72
C ASP A 156 21.44 -13.80 -31.52
N ASN A 157 20.96 -13.70 -30.27
CA ASN A 157 19.55 -13.75 -29.93
C ASN A 157 18.89 -12.37 -29.78
N GLY A 158 19.69 -11.29 -29.78
CA GLY A 158 19.18 -9.93 -29.62
C GLY A 158 20.15 -9.01 -28.90
N CYS A 159 19.63 -7.99 -28.23
CA CYS A 159 20.45 -7.05 -27.48
C CYS A 159 19.83 -6.82 -26.11
N VAL A 160 20.55 -7.30 -25.10
CA VAL A 160 20.18 -7.20 -23.69
C VAL A 160 20.77 -5.93 -23.08
N PHE A 161 20.16 -5.47 -21.99
CA PHE A 161 20.72 -4.45 -21.13
C PHE A 161 21.10 -5.06 -19.79
N HIS A 162 22.14 -4.51 -19.19
CA HIS A 162 22.53 -4.77 -17.81
C HIS A 162 22.39 -3.48 -16.99
N ALA A 163 21.86 -3.59 -15.79
CA ALA A 163 21.85 -2.52 -14.79
C ALA A 163 22.14 -3.14 -13.41
N GLY A 164 23.42 -3.16 -13.03
CA GLY A 164 23.88 -3.87 -11.84
C GLY A 164 23.65 -5.36 -12.00
N HIS A 165 22.83 -5.93 -11.12
CA HIS A 165 22.45 -7.35 -11.12
C HIS A 165 21.26 -7.67 -12.04
N ILE A 166 20.66 -6.66 -12.67
CA ILE A 166 19.52 -6.84 -13.57
C ILE A 166 20.03 -7.18 -14.96
N LEU A 167 19.54 -8.28 -15.53
CA LEU A 167 19.63 -8.61 -16.95
C LEU A 167 18.25 -8.47 -17.57
N GLY A 168 18.11 -7.67 -18.62
CA GLY A 168 16.83 -7.51 -19.30
C GLY A 168 16.92 -7.30 -20.80
N MET A 169 15.77 -7.30 -21.46
CA MET A 169 15.66 -7.08 -22.91
C MET A 169 14.43 -6.24 -23.24
N PHE A 170 14.63 -5.24 -24.10
CA PHE A 170 13.55 -4.49 -24.73
C PHE A 170 13.07 -5.21 -25.99
N LEU A 171 11.80 -5.63 -25.97
CA LEU A 171 11.14 -6.34 -27.05
C LEU A 171 10.13 -5.41 -27.72
N HIS A 172 10.15 -5.35 -29.05
CA HIS A 172 9.24 -4.48 -29.79
C HIS A 172 8.91 -5.04 -31.17
N ASP A 173 7.73 -4.66 -31.67
CA ASP A 173 7.30 -4.98 -33.02
C ASP A 173 8.22 -4.33 -34.08
N GLN A 174 8.30 -4.93 -35.27
CA GLN A 174 9.05 -4.38 -36.40
C GLN A 174 8.50 -3.03 -36.91
N GLN A 175 7.25 -2.71 -36.58
CA GLN A 175 6.61 -1.42 -36.89
C GLN A 175 7.25 -0.24 -36.13
N LEU A 176 8.00 -0.49 -35.05
CA LEU A 176 8.71 0.59 -34.34
C LEU A 176 9.95 1.05 -35.12
N SER A 177 10.06 2.37 -35.30
CA SER A 177 11.26 2.99 -35.86
C SER A 177 12.21 3.41 -34.74
N VAL A 178 13.22 2.58 -34.44
CA VAL A 178 14.26 2.88 -33.44
C VAL A 178 15.23 3.92 -34.01
N ARG A 179 15.31 5.08 -33.34
CA ARG A 179 16.19 6.21 -33.72
C ARG A 179 17.52 6.17 -32.98
N ARG A 180 17.49 5.73 -31.73
CA ARG A 180 18.66 5.62 -30.85
C ARG A 180 18.53 4.38 -29.99
N LYS A 181 19.63 3.64 -29.85
CA LYS A 181 19.77 2.52 -28.93
C LYS A 181 21.23 2.45 -28.50
N ASP A 182 21.50 2.78 -27.24
CA ASP A 182 22.83 2.75 -26.64
C ASP A 182 22.74 2.39 -25.15
N ASP A 183 23.89 2.40 -24.47
CA ASP A 183 24.04 1.98 -23.08
C ASP A 183 23.09 2.68 -22.11
N MET A 184 22.66 3.91 -22.42
CA MET A 184 21.76 4.68 -21.56
C MET A 184 20.29 4.40 -21.83
N GLY A 185 19.93 3.81 -22.98
CA GLY A 185 18.54 3.49 -23.28
C GLY A 185 18.15 3.50 -24.76
N VAL A 186 16.86 3.74 -25.01
CA VAL A 186 16.22 3.63 -26.32
C VAL A 186 15.38 4.87 -26.62
N ARG A 187 15.39 5.33 -27.87
CA ARG A 187 14.41 6.25 -28.44
C ARG A 187 13.84 5.67 -29.72
N ALA A 188 12.52 5.62 -29.83
CA ALA A 188 11.81 5.11 -30.99
C ALA A 188 10.52 5.90 -31.26
N THR A 189 9.97 5.75 -32.46
CA THR A 189 8.68 6.33 -32.85
C THR A 189 7.75 5.27 -33.41
N LEU A 190 6.45 5.44 -33.21
CA LEU A 190 5.40 4.60 -33.76
C LEU A 190 4.22 5.45 -34.23
N ASP A 191 3.79 5.25 -35.46
CA ASP A 191 2.51 5.76 -35.95
C ASP A 191 1.45 4.68 -35.82
N THR A 192 0.29 5.02 -35.26
CA THR A 192 -0.85 4.11 -35.16
C THR A 192 -2.10 4.70 -35.81
N SER A 193 -2.95 3.82 -36.34
CA SER A 193 -4.19 4.12 -37.06
C SER A 193 -5.25 3.06 -36.76
N PRO A 194 -6.54 3.25 -37.11
CA PRO A 194 -7.61 2.43 -36.60
C PRO A 194 -7.44 0.96 -36.97
N GLY A 195 -7.54 0.08 -35.98
CA GLY A 195 -7.37 -1.37 -36.14
C GLY A 195 -5.91 -1.86 -36.11
N GLN A 196 -4.92 -0.96 -36.03
CA GLN A 196 -3.55 -1.35 -35.75
C GLN A 196 -3.36 -1.63 -34.26
N ARG A 197 -2.54 -2.64 -33.98
CA ARG A 197 -2.20 -3.11 -32.65
C ARG A 197 -0.71 -3.43 -32.61
N THR A 198 -0.01 -2.81 -31.69
CA THR A 198 1.45 -2.92 -31.55
C THR A 198 1.80 -3.16 -30.09
N VAL A 199 2.75 -4.05 -29.82
CA VAL A 199 3.19 -4.36 -28.46
C VAL A 199 4.67 -4.06 -28.30
N VAL A 200 4.99 -3.47 -27.15
CA VAL A 200 6.35 -3.32 -26.65
C VAL A 200 6.42 -3.87 -25.23
N ALA A 201 7.57 -4.41 -24.86
CA ALA A 201 7.76 -5.06 -23.58
C ALA A 201 9.17 -4.91 -23.03
N LEU A 202 9.28 -4.98 -21.70
CA LEU A 202 10.52 -5.21 -20.99
C LEU A 202 10.41 -6.54 -20.25
N ILE A 203 11.35 -7.43 -20.53
CA ILE A 203 11.57 -8.63 -19.72
C ILE A 203 12.86 -8.45 -18.91
N ALA A 204 12.85 -8.87 -17.66
CA ALA A 204 14.03 -8.74 -16.79
C ALA A 204 14.08 -9.84 -15.72
N GLY A 205 15.31 -10.21 -15.35
CA GLY A 205 15.63 -11.09 -14.23
C GLY A 205 16.78 -10.53 -13.40
N HIS A 206 17.13 -11.21 -12.32
CA HIS A 206 18.20 -10.82 -11.40
C HIS A 206 19.19 -11.97 -11.19
N ASP A 207 20.43 -11.79 -11.66
CA ASP A 207 21.48 -12.81 -11.62
C ASP A 207 21.04 -14.20 -12.14
N GLU A 208 20.17 -14.21 -13.15
CA GLU A 208 19.54 -15.42 -13.69
C GLU A 208 19.45 -15.38 -15.23
N PRO A 209 19.39 -16.55 -15.90
CA PRO A 209 19.23 -16.59 -17.36
C PRO A 209 17.84 -16.13 -17.79
N LEU A 210 17.80 -15.36 -18.89
CA LEU A 210 16.58 -14.73 -19.39
C LEU A 210 15.92 -15.57 -20.50
N VAL A 211 14.61 -15.80 -20.37
CA VAL A 211 13.78 -16.39 -21.43
C VAL A 211 13.19 -15.27 -22.28
N VAL A 212 13.27 -15.40 -23.61
CA VAL A 212 12.73 -14.41 -24.56
C VAL A 212 11.51 -14.97 -25.28
N PRO A 213 10.27 -14.70 -24.78
CA PRO A 213 9.05 -15.15 -25.45
C PRO A 213 8.76 -14.31 -26.70
N PRO A 214 8.01 -14.86 -27.68
CA PRO A 214 7.52 -14.07 -28.82
C PRO A 214 6.54 -13.00 -28.35
N LEU A 215 6.53 -11.83 -29.00
CA LEU A 215 5.66 -10.70 -28.65
C LEU A 215 4.17 -11.05 -28.65
N SER A 216 3.72 -11.93 -29.54
CA SER A 216 2.33 -12.39 -29.56
C SER A 216 1.92 -13.07 -28.25
N LEU A 217 2.84 -13.85 -27.64
CA LEU A 217 2.58 -14.49 -26.35
C LEU A 217 2.58 -13.48 -25.20
N ILE A 218 3.45 -12.48 -25.25
CA ILE A 218 3.46 -11.38 -24.28
C ILE A 218 2.14 -10.58 -24.36
N ASP A 219 1.65 -10.33 -25.57
CA ASP A 219 0.36 -9.67 -25.79
C ASP A 219 -0.81 -10.49 -25.24
N ASP A 220 -0.86 -11.79 -25.53
CA ASP A 220 -1.89 -12.70 -25.01
C ASP A 220 -1.93 -12.72 -23.47
N ARG A 221 -0.77 -12.56 -22.83
CA ARG A 221 -0.65 -12.49 -21.36
C ARG A 221 -1.17 -11.20 -20.76
N ILE A 222 -1.29 -10.09 -21.50
CA ILE A 222 -2.00 -8.90 -21.01
C ILE A 222 -3.45 -9.27 -20.72
N ASP A 223 -4.10 -9.92 -21.69
CA ASP A 223 -5.50 -10.34 -21.54
C ASP A 223 -5.64 -11.57 -20.62
N GLY A 224 -4.59 -12.41 -20.50
CA GLY A 224 -4.49 -13.46 -19.48
C GLY A 224 -4.47 -12.90 -18.06
N SER A 225 -3.62 -11.92 -17.81
CA SER A 225 -3.51 -11.23 -16.51
C SER A 225 -4.82 -10.53 -16.15
N ASP A 226 -5.50 -9.90 -17.12
CA ASP A 226 -6.84 -9.33 -16.89
C ASP A 226 -7.84 -10.39 -16.40
N ARG A 227 -7.86 -11.56 -17.04
CA ARG A 227 -8.76 -12.66 -16.63
C ARG A 227 -8.44 -13.16 -15.23
N GLU A 228 -7.16 -13.29 -14.88
CA GLU A 228 -6.73 -13.73 -13.54
C GLU A 228 -7.14 -12.74 -12.45
N TRP A 229 -6.90 -11.44 -12.67
CA TRP A 229 -7.33 -10.41 -11.74
C TRP A 229 -8.85 -10.38 -11.56
N ARG A 230 -9.59 -10.51 -12.67
CA ARG A 230 -11.05 -10.55 -12.64
C ARG A 230 -11.57 -11.77 -11.92
N GLN A 231 -11.02 -12.95 -12.20
CA GLN A 231 -11.36 -14.18 -11.50
C GLN A 231 -11.11 -14.05 -9.99
N TRP A 232 -9.97 -13.46 -9.60
CA TRP A 232 -9.67 -13.20 -8.19
C TRP A 232 -10.68 -12.23 -7.58
N SER A 233 -10.95 -11.08 -8.22
CA SER A 233 -11.88 -10.08 -7.67
C SER A 233 -13.32 -10.57 -7.58
N GLN A 234 -13.75 -11.47 -8.47
CA GLN A 234 -15.08 -12.10 -8.46
C GLN A 234 -15.26 -13.11 -7.33
N SER A 235 -14.18 -13.62 -6.73
CA SER A 235 -14.26 -14.51 -5.57
C SER A 235 -14.44 -13.74 -4.25
N LEU A 236 -14.26 -12.42 -4.27
CA LEU A 236 -14.42 -11.57 -3.09
C LEU A 236 -15.89 -11.49 -2.68
N ILE A 237 -16.12 -11.52 -1.38
CA ILE A 237 -17.45 -11.53 -0.78
C ILE A 237 -17.74 -10.15 -0.21
N TYR A 238 -18.66 -9.41 -0.84
CA TYR A 238 -19.24 -8.18 -0.31
C TYR A 238 -20.61 -7.95 -0.97
N GLU A 239 -21.59 -7.48 -0.19
CA GLU A 239 -22.98 -7.24 -0.64
C GLU A 239 -23.47 -5.85 -0.23
N GLY A 240 -22.55 -4.96 0.19
CA GLY A 240 -22.88 -3.61 0.62
C GLY A 240 -22.85 -2.58 -0.52
N PRO A 241 -23.19 -1.31 -0.24
CA PRO A 241 -23.38 -0.29 -1.27
C PRO A 241 -22.08 0.18 -1.95
N TYR A 242 -20.91 -0.11 -1.38
CA TYR A 242 -19.61 0.39 -1.86
C TYR A 242 -18.79 -0.65 -2.64
N GLN A 243 -19.45 -1.50 -3.44
CA GLN A 243 -18.82 -2.65 -4.11
C GLN A 243 -17.56 -2.28 -4.91
N SER A 244 -17.65 -1.24 -5.74
CA SER A 244 -16.54 -0.77 -6.58
C SER A 244 -15.33 -0.32 -5.74
N VAL A 245 -15.60 0.39 -4.64
CA VAL A 245 -14.57 0.86 -3.71
C VAL A 245 -13.92 -0.32 -2.97
N VAL A 246 -14.70 -1.29 -2.49
CA VAL A 246 -14.18 -2.50 -1.83
C VAL A 246 -13.28 -3.29 -2.79
N VAL A 247 -13.73 -3.54 -4.02
CA VAL A 247 -12.95 -4.28 -5.02
C VAL A 247 -11.66 -3.54 -5.38
N ARG A 248 -11.71 -2.22 -5.60
CA ARG A 248 -10.53 -1.42 -5.95
C ARG A 248 -9.49 -1.39 -4.83
N ASN A 249 -9.91 -1.20 -3.58
CA ASN A 249 -9.01 -1.25 -2.42
C ASN A 249 -8.46 -2.67 -2.20
N ALA A 250 -9.27 -3.72 -2.36
CA ALA A 250 -8.80 -5.10 -2.23
C ALA A 250 -7.74 -5.44 -3.29
N LEU A 251 -7.94 -5.01 -4.54
CA LEU A 251 -6.97 -5.18 -5.61
C LEU A 251 -5.67 -4.39 -5.35
N ALA A 252 -5.75 -3.21 -4.74
CA ALA A 252 -4.57 -2.44 -4.33
C ALA A 252 -3.79 -3.13 -3.19
N LEU A 253 -4.47 -3.66 -2.18
CA LEU A 253 -3.84 -4.47 -1.13
C LEU A 253 -3.20 -5.74 -1.69
N LYS A 254 -3.85 -6.36 -2.67
CA LYS A 254 -3.32 -7.57 -3.33
C LYS A 254 -2.06 -7.27 -4.14
N LEU A 255 -1.86 -6.05 -4.65
CA LEU A 255 -0.59 -5.63 -5.24
C LEU A 255 0.56 -5.62 -4.21
N LEU A 256 0.27 -5.29 -2.95
CA LEU A 256 1.26 -5.21 -1.87
C LEU A 256 1.58 -6.56 -1.21
N LEU A 257 0.85 -7.61 -1.58
CA LEU A 257 1.10 -8.98 -1.13
C LEU A 257 2.16 -9.65 -2.02
N SER A 258 3.32 -9.95 -1.42
CA SER A 258 4.36 -10.78 -2.02
C SER A 258 3.87 -12.22 -2.16
N SER A 259 3.51 -12.62 -3.37
CA SER A 259 3.12 -14.00 -3.70
C SER A 259 4.22 -15.04 -3.42
N PRO A 260 5.53 -14.73 -3.53
CA PRO A 260 6.60 -15.65 -3.16
C PRO A 260 6.62 -16.09 -1.70
N SER A 261 6.45 -15.14 -0.77
CA SER A 261 6.66 -15.38 0.67
C SER A 261 5.38 -15.29 1.49
N GLY A 262 4.35 -14.60 0.99
CA GLY A 262 3.15 -14.21 1.74
C GLY A 262 3.33 -12.90 2.51
N SER A 263 4.52 -12.27 2.50
CA SER A 263 4.72 -10.98 3.18
C SER A 263 3.86 -9.88 2.56
N ILE A 264 3.44 -8.93 3.40
CA ILE A 264 2.62 -7.78 2.97
C ILE A 264 3.43 -6.53 3.24
N MET A 265 3.71 -5.78 2.19
CA MET A 265 4.49 -4.54 2.27
C MET A 265 3.60 -3.36 2.66
N ALA A 266 4.13 -2.38 3.40
CA ALA A 266 3.37 -1.19 3.81
C ALA A 266 3.03 -0.26 2.63
N ALA A 267 3.98 -0.02 1.72
CA ALA A 267 3.73 0.70 0.47
C ALA A 267 4.73 0.32 -0.63
N ALA A 268 4.37 0.52 -1.90
CA ALA A 268 5.22 0.16 -3.04
C ALA A 268 6.40 1.10 -3.30
N THR A 269 6.36 2.31 -2.76
CA THR A 269 7.39 3.33 -2.91
C THR A 269 8.17 3.52 -1.62
N THR A 270 9.29 4.23 -1.75
CA THR A 270 10.06 4.77 -0.64
C THR A 270 10.13 6.29 -0.75
N SER A 271 10.30 6.96 0.39
CA SER A 271 10.78 8.33 0.48
C SER A 271 9.90 9.40 -0.13
N LEU A 272 8.64 9.08 -0.40
CA LEU A 272 7.70 10.13 -0.76
C LEU A 272 7.38 10.95 0.49
N PRO A 273 7.47 12.28 0.41
CA PRO A 273 7.42 13.15 1.58
C PRO A 273 6.01 13.25 2.16
N GLU A 274 5.88 13.14 3.48
CA GLU A 274 4.65 13.48 4.21
C GLU A 274 4.31 14.99 4.13
N ARG A 275 5.31 15.82 3.79
CA ARG A 275 5.21 17.24 3.45
C ARG A 275 6.36 17.62 2.53
N ILE A 276 6.07 18.28 1.41
CA ILE A 276 7.10 18.68 0.44
C ILE A 276 8.19 19.52 1.12
N GLY A 277 9.45 19.15 0.94
CA GLY A 277 10.61 19.79 1.57
C GLY A 277 10.81 19.46 3.06
N GLY A 278 9.94 18.63 3.64
CA GLY A 278 10.05 18.13 5.02
C GLY A 278 11.07 17.00 5.17
N THR A 279 11.23 16.53 6.42
CA THR A 279 12.21 15.49 6.79
C THR A 279 11.59 14.10 6.95
N LYS A 280 10.27 13.97 6.89
CA LYS A 280 9.55 12.71 7.07
C LYS A 280 9.36 12.00 5.72
N ASN A 281 10.45 11.44 5.21
CA ASN A 281 10.54 10.83 3.88
C ASN A 281 10.95 9.37 4.00
N TYR A 282 10.13 8.55 4.65
CA TYR A 282 10.50 7.18 5.07
C TYR A 282 10.47 6.14 3.95
N ASP A 283 11.30 5.09 4.06
CA ASP A 283 11.18 3.88 3.24
C ASP A 283 10.13 2.92 3.83
N TYR A 284 9.11 2.62 3.04
CA TYR A 284 7.96 1.80 3.43
C TYR A 284 7.99 0.41 2.78
N ARG A 285 9.09 0.05 2.11
CA ARG A 285 9.22 -1.23 1.40
C ARG A 285 9.60 -2.39 2.31
N PHE A 286 8.92 -2.46 3.46
CA PHE A 286 9.05 -3.50 4.47
C PHE A 286 7.67 -4.02 4.88
N ALA A 287 7.64 -5.15 5.60
CA ALA A 287 6.44 -5.76 6.12
C ALA A 287 6.29 -5.46 7.62
N TRP A 288 5.49 -4.43 7.94
CA TRP A 288 5.10 -4.10 9.31
C TRP A 288 4.13 -5.14 9.88
N VAL A 289 4.30 -5.51 11.15
CA VAL A 289 3.40 -6.45 11.83
C VAL A 289 1.97 -5.91 11.88
N ARG A 290 1.81 -4.62 12.18
CA ARG A 290 0.51 -3.93 12.21
C ARG A 290 -0.19 -4.00 10.85
N ASP A 291 0.49 -3.52 9.81
CA ASP A 291 -0.04 -3.40 8.46
C ASP A 291 -0.38 -4.78 7.87
N ALA A 292 0.47 -5.78 8.12
CA ALA A 292 0.21 -7.17 7.76
C ALA A 292 -1.02 -7.71 8.51
N GLY A 293 -1.11 -7.52 9.83
CA GLY A 293 -2.22 -7.99 10.66
C GLY A 293 -3.56 -7.45 10.19
N TYR A 294 -3.66 -6.14 10.02
CA TYR A 294 -4.91 -5.53 9.56
C TYR A 294 -5.24 -5.92 8.11
N THR A 295 -4.25 -6.11 7.23
CA THR A 295 -4.50 -6.57 5.86
C THR A 295 -5.00 -8.02 5.85
N ILE A 296 -4.48 -8.89 6.71
CA ILE A 296 -5.00 -10.25 6.91
C ILE A 296 -6.46 -10.20 7.34
N GLU A 297 -6.82 -9.38 8.33
CA GLU A 297 -8.21 -9.20 8.77
C GLU A 297 -9.13 -8.74 7.63
N ALA A 298 -8.68 -7.80 6.79
CA ALA A 298 -9.43 -7.36 5.63
C ALA A 298 -9.64 -8.48 4.61
N PHE A 299 -8.59 -9.24 4.28
CA PHE A 299 -8.69 -10.39 3.38
C PHE A 299 -9.65 -11.45 3.92
N LEU A 300 -9.60 -11.76 5.21
CA LEU A 300 -10.56 -12.66 5.86
C LEU A 300 -12.00 -12.12 5.72
N GLY A 301 -12.21 -10.82 5.96
CA GLY A 301 -13.51 -10.16 5.88
C GLY A 301 -14.16 -10.16 4.48
N ILE A 302 -13.35 -10.25 3.42
CA ILE A 302 -13.81 -10.32 2.03
C ILE A 302 -13.65 -11.73 1.41
N GLY A 303 -13.32 -12.76 2.21
CA GLY A 303 -13.23 -14.14 1.75
C GLY A 303 -11.94 -14.53 0.99
N ALA A 304 -10.92 -13.67 0.97
CA ALA A 304 -9.59 -13.95 0.41
C ALA A 304 -8.74 -14.84 1.34
N GLN A 305 -9.26 -16.03 1.64
CA GLN A 305 -8.67 -16.99 2.59
C GLN A 305 -7.26 -17.46 2.20
N PRO A 306 -6.94 -17.77 0.93
CA PRO A 306 -5.59 -18.19 0.55
C PRO A 306 -4.52 -17.12 0.85
N GLU A 307 -4.84 -15.86 0.59
CA GLU A 307 -3.96 -14.71 0.89
C GLU A 307 -3.77 -14.54 2.39
N ALA A 308 -4.86 -14.52 3.16
CA ALA A 308 -4.82 -14.41 4.62
C ALA A 308 -3.97 -15.53 5.24
N LYS A 309 -4.16 -16.78 4.78
CA LYS A 309 -3.39 -17.92 5.25
C LYS A 309 -1.91 -17.79 4.93
N ALA A 310 -1.55 -17.36 3.71
CA ALA A 310 -0.16 -17.20 3.31
C ALA A 310 0.55 -16.14 4.17
N ALA A 311 -0.08 -14.98 4.33
CA ALA A 311 0.45 -13.88 5.12
C ALA A 311 0.55 -14.20 6.62
N PHE A 312 -0.48 -14.82 7.19
CA PHE A 312 -0.43 -15.20 8.60
C PHE A 312 0.62 -16.30 8.87
N THR A 313 0.77 -17.26 7.96
CA THR A 313 1.84 -18.27 8.04
C THR A 313 3.22 -17.61 8.01
N TRP A 314 3.42 -16.64 7.11
CA TRP A 314 4.67 -15.89 7.03
C TRP A 314 4.95 -15.13 8.34
N LEU A 315 3.96 -14.38 8.86
CA LEU A 315 4.08 -13.60 10.09
C LEU A 315 4.44 -14.49 11.29
N LEU A 316 3.73 -15.61 11.49
CA LEU A 316 4.02 -16.54 12.58
C LEU A 316 5.44 -17.12 12.52
N ARG A 317 5.96 -17.39 11.31
CA ARG A 317 7.36 -17.84 11.14
C ARG A 317 8.36 -16.76 11.54
N ARG A 318 8.13 -15.50 11.14
CA ARG A 318 9.02 -14.38 11.52
C ARG A 318 9.01 -14.14 13.02
N LEU A 319 7.83 -14.17 13.64
CA LEU A 319 7.66 -14.05 15.08
C LEU A 319 8.38 -15.19 15.85
N ALA A 320 8.35 -16.41 15.31
CA ALA A 320 9.08 -17.54 15.90
C ALA A 320 10.61 -17.39 15.80
N GLU A 321 11.11 -16.84 14.69
CA GLU A 321 12.54 -16.70 14.42
C GLU A 321 13.18 -15.48 15.11
N HIS A 322 12.45 -14.37 15.17
CA HIS A 322 12.99 -13.06 15.57
C HIS A 322 12.25 -12.39 16.73
N GLY A 323 11.15 -12.98 17.22
CA GLY A 323 10.28 -12.36 18.23
C GLY A 323 9.39 -11.25 17.64
N ALA A 324 8.60 -10.59 18.47
CA ALA A 324 7.70 -9.49 18.06
C ALA A 324 8.48 -8.21 17.78
N GLN A 325 8.94 -8.05 16.54
CA GLN A 325 9.57 -6.84 16.02
C GLN A 325 8.51 -5.92 15.41
N VAL A 326 8.87 -4.66 15.13
CA VAL A 326 7.97 -3.71 14.47
C VAL A 326 7.72 -4.12 13.02
N PHE A 327 8.79 -4.45 12.29
CA PHE A 327 8.73 -4.84 10.88
C PHE A 327 9.85 -5.82 10.49
N TYR A 328 9.72 -6.43 9.31
CA TYR A 328 10.71 -7.30 8.67
C TYR A 328 10.91 -6.91 7.21
N THR A 329 12.02 -7.33 6.60
CA THR A 329 12.15 -7.33 5.12
C THR A 329 11.17 -8.33 4.50
N LEU A 330 10.90 -8.24 3.20
CA LEU A 330 9.88 -9.08 2.55
C LEU A 330 10.26 -10.56 2.46
N ASP A 331 11.57 -10.87 2.46
CA ASP A 331 12.11 -12.22 2.58
C ASP A 331 12.18 -12.71 4.04
N GLY A 332 11.97 -11.81 5.01
CA GLY A 332 11.79 -12.15 6.41
C GLY A 332 12.98 -11.94 7.32
N ALA A 333 14.04 -11.27 6.86
CA ALA A 333 15.15 -10.82 7.69
C ALA A 333 14.79 -9.57 8.51
N MET A 334 15.70 -9.18 9.40
CA MET A 334 15.62 -7.90 10.10
C MET A 334 15.97 -6.77 9.14
N GLY A 335 15.18 -5.68 9.17
CA GLY A 335 15.46 -4.49 8.37
C GLY A 335 16.74 -3.75 8.79
N GLU A 336 17.16 -2.81 7.96
CA GLU A 336 18.28 -1.91 8.22
C GLU A 336 17.80 -0.56 8.77
N CYS A 337 18.64 0.09 9.57
CA CYS A 337 18.40 1.46 10.02
C CYS A 337 18.49 2.43 8.84
N THR A 338 17.93 3.63 9.03
CA THR A 338 17.85 4.63 7.98
C THR A 338 19.23 5.11 7.54
N ARG A 339 19.41 5.23 6.22
CA ARG A 339 20.56 5.87 5.59
C ARG A 339 20.10 6.83 4.49
N ALA A 340 20.76 7.98 4.41
CA ALA A 340 20.52 8.93 3.32
C ALA A 340 21.04 8.36 1.99
N ILE A 341 20.39 8.76 0.90
CA ILE A 341 20.88 8.54 -0.46
C ILE A 341 21.03 9.91 -1.14
N ASP A 342 22.11 10.08 -1.91
CA ASP A 342 22.36 11.30 -2.68
C ASP A 342 21.48 11.34 -3.94
N LEU A 343 20.21 11.67 -3.75
CA LEU A 343 19.22 11.92 -4.78
C LEU A 343 18.43 13.19 -4.44
N PRO A 344 17.91 13.93 -5.43
CA PRO A 344 17.10 15.12 -5.17
C PRO A 344 15.81 14.76 -4.42
N GLY A 345 15.24 13.58 -4.71
CA GLY A 345 13.98 13.12 -4.14
C GLY A 345 12.75 13.84 -4.70
N TYR A 346 11.56 13.33 -4.37
CA TYR A 346 10.31 13.84 -4.92
C TYR A 346 10.11 15.32 -4.57
N LYS A 347 9.94 16.16 -5.59
CA LYS A 347 9.83 17.63 -5.46
C LYS A 347 10.93 18.22 -4.54
N GLN A 348 12.18 17.75 -4.70
CA GLN A 348 13.36 18.17 -3.91
C GLN A 348 13.29 17.82 -2.42
N SER A 349 12.58 16.74 -2.06
CA SER A 349 12.52 16.21 -0.69
C SER A 349 13.49 15.01 -0.58
N PRO A 350 14.67 15.16 0.05
CA PRO A 350 15.73 14.16 -0.03
C PRO A 350 15.30 12.78 0.52
N PRO A 351 15.60 11.68 -0.19
CA PRO A 351 15.14 10.36 0.18
C PRO A 351 16.08 9.65 1.16
N VAL A 352 15.53 8.63 1.83
CA VAL A 352 16.26 7.71 2.69
C VAL A 352 15.91 6.26 2.34
N VAL A 353 16.74 5.31 2.75
CA VAL A 353 16.39 3.89 2.72
C VAL A 353 16.68 3.25 4.05
N GLY A 354 16.00 2.14 4.35
CA GLY A 354 15.95 1.63 5.72
C GLY A 354 14.91 2.38 6.56
N ASN A 355 14.75 1.94 7.80
CA ASN A 355 13.77 2.54 8.70
C ASN A 355 14.22 2.40 10.17
N ASP A 356 14.18 3.51 10.92
CA ASP A 356 14.68 3.58 12.30
C ASP A 356 13.73 2.92 13.32
N ALA A 357 12.53 2.51 12.91
CA ALA A 357 11.63 1.73 13.75
C ALA A 357 12.17 0.33 14.09
N ARG A 358 13.26 -0.10 13.43
CA ARG A 358 13.94 -1.40 13.64
C ARG A 358 14.26 -1.68 15.11
N ASP A 359 14.81 -0.69 15.81
CA ASP A 359 15.29 -0.84 17.18
C ASP A 359 14.26 -0.34 18.22
N GLN A 360 13.06 0.02 17.78
CA GLN A 360 12.02 0.54 18.65
C GLN A 360 11.24 -0.58 19.34
N LEU A 361 10.92 -0.35 20.61
CA LEU A 361 9.86 -1.08 21.29
C LEU A 361 8.52 -0.44 20.93
N GLN A 362 7.60 -1.22 20.38
CA GLN A 362 6.20 -0.84 20.20
C GLN A 362 5.30 -1.88 20.85
N HIS A 363 4.43 -1.45 21.75
CA HIS A 363 3.48 -2.35 22.39
C HIS A 363 2.28 -2.69 21.49
N GLY A 364 1.98 -1.83 20.51
CA GLY A 364 0.89 -2.01 19.55
C GLY A 364 0.88 -3.38 18.87
N VAL A 365 2.09 -3.88 18.51
CA VAL A 365 2.27 -5.14 17.79
C VAL A 365 1.63 -6.34 18.48
N PHE A 366 1.58 -6.37 19.81
CA PHE A 366 0.92 -7.46 20.53
C PHE A 366 -0.58 -7.48 20.24
N GLY A 367 -1.24 -6.32 20.24
CA GLY A 367 -2.66 -6.20 19.91
C GLY A 367 -2.93 -6.70 18.50
N ASP A 368 -2.12 -6.26 17.54
CA ASP A 368 -2.27 -6.61 16.12
C ASP A 368 -2.11 -8.11 15.87
N ILE A 369 -1.11 -8.75 16.49
CA ILE A 369 -0.86 -10.20 16.37
C ILE A 369 -2.05 -11.01 16.89
N PHE A 370 -2.56 -10.66 18.08
CA PHE A 370 -3.61 -11.41 18.73
C PHE A 370 -4.98 -11.17 18.09
N GLU A 371 -5.25 -9.97 17.59
CA GLU A 371 -6.46 -9.69 16.80
C GLU A 371 -6.46 -10.48 15.50
N THR A 372 -5.33 -10.52 14.80
CA THR A 372 -5.14 -11.34 13.59
C THR A 372 -5.43 -12.81 13.87
N ALA A 373 -4.85 -13.36 14.95
CA ALA A 373 -5.06 -14.75 15.34
C ALA A 373 -6.53 -15.05 15.67
N ARG A 374 -7.20 -14.15 16.40
CA ARG A 374 -8.62 -14.29 16.72
C ARG A 374 -9.47 -14.27 15.45
N CYS A 375 -9.29 -13.28 14.58
CA CYS A 375 -10.09 -13.17 13.36
C CYS A 375 -9.85 -14.36 12.40
N PHE A 376 -8.63 -14.90 12.36
CA PHE A 376 -8.32 -16.12 11.62
C PHE A 376 -9.12 -17.32 12.15
N ILE A 377 -9.21 -17.49 13.47
CA ILE A 377 -10.02 -18.56 14.10
C ILE A 377 -11.52 -18.35 13.89
N ASP A 378 -12.03 -17.14 14.09
CA ASP A 378 -13.47 -16.83 13.99
C ASP A 378 -14.03 -17.05 12.59
N THR A 379 -13.17 -17.04 11.57
CA THR A 379 -13.52 -17.38 10.19
C THR A 379 -13.46 -18.88 9.90
N GLY A 380 -13.36 -19.72 10.94
CA GLY A 380 -13.43 -21.19 10.86
C GLY A 380 -12.09 -21.88 10.62
N ASN A 381 -10.96 -21.15 10.69
CA ASN A 381 -9.65 -21.73 10.52
C ASN A 381 -9.07 -22.28 11.82
N ILE A 382 -7.95 -23.00 11.72
CA ILE A 382 -7.34 -23.74 12.84
C ILE A 382 -5.88 -23.30 13.00
N LEU A 383 -5.47 -23.05 14.24
CA LEU A 383 -4.08 -22.88 14.63
C LEU A 383 -3.42 -24.23 14.93
N ASP A 384 -2.20 -24.43 14.43
CA ASP A 384 -1.38 -25.57 14.82
C ASP A 384 -0.76 -25.37 16.22
N GLY A 385 -0.30 -26.46 16.84
CA GLY A 385 0.24 -26.43 18.20
C GLY A 385 1.50 -25.56 18.36
N SER A 386 2.34 -25.44 17.33
CA SER A 386 3.56 -24.62 17.41
C SER A 386 3.21 -23.12 17.42
N SER A 387 2.26 -22.72 16.57
CA SER A 387 1.71 -21.37 16.54
C SER A 387 0.98 -21.02 17.83
N ALA A 388 0.20 -21.96 18.40
CA ALA A 388 -0.45 -21.77 19.69
C ALA A 388 0.55 -21.57 20.84
N MET A 389 1.67 -22.31 20.87
CA MET A 389 2.71 -22.11 21.88
C MET A 389 3.42 -20.77 21.71
N LEU A 390 3.68 -20.35 20.46
CA LEU A 390 4.26 -19.05 20.17
C LEU A 390 3.38 -17.92 20.68
N LEU A 391 2.10 -17.92 20.33
CA LEU A 391 1.14 -16.91 20.79
C LEU A 391 1.07 -16.90 22.32
N SER A 392 0.99 -18.06 22.99
CA SER A 392 1.01 -18.10 24.47
C SER A 392 2.24 -17.40 25.07
N ARG A 393 3.44 -17.58 24.49
CA ARG A 393 4.65 -16.88 24.96
C ARG A 393 4.59 -15.37 24.71
N LEU A 394 4.01 -14.95 23.59
CA LEU A 394 3.82 -13.52 23.29
C LEU A 394 2.80 -12.86 24.24
N ALA A 395 1.75 -13.56 24.67
CA ALA A 395 0.85 -13.08 25.72
C ALA A 395 1.58 -12.89 27.05
N ASP A 396 2.44 -13.85 27.42
CA ASP A 396 3.28 -13.74 28.61
C ASP A 396 4.24 -12.55 28.52
N GLN A 397 4.85 -12.33 27.36
CA GLN A 397 5.72 -11.17 27.12
C GLN A 397 4.95 -9.85 27.23
N CYS A 398 3.75 -9.74 26.64
CA CYS A 398 2.89 -8.57 26.78
C CYS A 398 2.54 -8.29 28.25
N ALA A 399 2.19 -9.33 29.00
CA ALA A 399 1.88 -9.26 30.43
C ALA A 399 3.06 -8.73 31.28
N ASP A 400 4.30 -9.03 30.90
CA ASP A 400 5.50 -8.53 31.57
C ASP A 400 5.86 -7.10 31.18
N GLN A 401 5.73 -6.76 29.89
CA GLN A 401 6.34 -5.56 29.34
C GLN A 401 5.41 -4.34 29.32
N TRP A 402 4.09 -4.50 29.45
CA TRP A 402 3.13 -3.39 29.26
C TRP A 402 3.39 -2.16 30.14
N ARG A 403 4.11 -2.29 31.25
CA ARG A 403 4.47 -1.19 32.16
C ARG A 403 5.58 -0.28 31.63
N GLN A 404 6.24 -0.64 30.54
CA GLN A 404 7.31 0.15 29.95
C GLN A 404 6.75 1.26 29.04
N PRO A 405 7.44 2.39 28.85
CA PRO A 405 7.12 3.32 27.78
C PRO A 405 7.56 2.73 26.43
N ASP A 406 6.92 3.14 25.35
CA ASP A 406 7.18 2.66 23.98
C ASP A 406 7.10 3.82 22.98
N ALA A 407 7.38 3.55 21.70
CA ALA A 407 7.38 4.56 20.63
C ALA A 407 5.98 4.89 20.08
N GLY A 408 4.93 4.20 20.53
CA GLY A 408 3.58 4.40 20.04
C GLY A 408 3.35 3.86 18.63
N ILE A 409 2.11 3.95 18.14
CA ILE A 409 1.74 3.52 16.77
C ILE A 409 2.43 4.36 15.69
N TRP A 410 2.79 5.61 16.02
CA TRP A 410 3.42 6.57 15.11
C TRP A 410 4.95 6.54 15.14
N GLU A 411 5.55 5.55 15.82
CA GLU A 411 6.99 5.27 15.78
C GLU A 411 7.84 6.46 16.21
N LEU A 412 7.34 7.22 17.20
CA LEU A 412 7.91 8.51 17.59
C LEU A 412 9.26 8.34 18.30
N PRO A 413 10.20 9.29 18.12
CA PRO A 413 11.50 9.23 18.80
C PRO A 413 11.41 9.23 20.33
N GLU A 414 10.39 9.89 20.89
CA GLU A 414 10.16 9.92 22.33
C GLU A 414 9.34 8.71 22.77
N THR A 415 9.88 7.98 23.75
CA THR A 415 9.13 6.90 24.41
C THR A 415 8.23 7.46 25.50
N ARG A 416 6.94 7.09 25.46
CA ARG A 416 5.92 7.52 26.42
C ARG A 416 5.01 6.34 26.76
N HIS A 417 4.14 6.50 27.76
CA HIS A 417 3.00 5.60 27.92
C HIS A 417 1.85 6.09 27.04
N TYR A 418 1.95 5.86 25.73
CA TYR A 418 0.90 6.23 24.80
C TYR A 418 -0.39 5.47 25.12
N THR A 419 -1.51 6.19 25.14
CA THR A 419 -2.81 5.63 25.55
C THR A 419 -3.22 4.47 24.64
N LEU A 420 -3.09 4.64 23.32
CA LEU A 420 -3.40 3.58 22.37
C LEU A 420 -2.51 2.35 22.57
N SER A 421 -1.21 2.52 22.83
CA SER A 421 -0.30 1.40 23.11
C SER A 421 -0.75 0.57 24.31
N LYS A 422 -1.26 1.21 25.36
CA LYS A 422 -1.82 0.50 26.53
C LYS A 422 -3.13 -0.19 26.21
N ILE A 423 -3.99 0.44 25.41
CA ILE A 423 -5.22 -0.20 24.91
C ILE A 423 -4.87 -1.43 24.06
N SER A 424 -3.84 -1.38 23.22
CA SER A 424 -3.37 -2.54 22.43
C SER A 424 -2.82 -3.66 23.31
N CYS A 425 -2.11 -3.36 24.42
CA CYS A 425 -1.76 -4.38 25.41
C CYS A 425 -3.00 -5.01 26.06
N TRP A 426 -3.99 -4.19 26.43
CA TRP A 426 -5.27 -4.68 26.97
C TRP A 426 -5.99 -5.58 25.95
N GLN A 427 -5.99 -5.19 24.67
CA GLN A 427 -6.56 -5.97 23.58
C GLN A 427 -5.84 -7.31 23.47
N ALA A 428 -4.51 -7.31 23.36
CA ALA A 428 -3.71 -8.52 23.24
C ALA A 428 -4.04 -9.55 24.34
N LEU A 429 -4.07 -9.11 25.59
CA LEU A 429 -4.40 -9.98 26.73
C LEU A 429 -5.86 -10.42 26.72
N SER A 430 -6.80 -9.57 26.28
CA SER A 430 -8.22 -9.93 26.12
C SER A 430 -8.41 -11.02 25.08
N ARG A 431 -7.79 -10.87 23.91
CA ARG A 431 -7.84 -11.84 22.80
C ARG A 431 -7.11 -13.14 23.17
N ALA A 432 -5.99 -13.07 23.88
CA ALA A 432 -5.29 -14.25 24.39
C ALA A 432 -6.17 -15.08 25.35
N ILE A 433 -6.94 -14.40 26.21
CA ILE A 433 -7.91 -15.03 27.10
C ILE A 433 -9.03 -15.72 26.32
N GLU A 434 -9.64 -15.01 25.35
CA GLU A 434 -10.71 -15.56 24.52
C GLU A 434 -10.24 -16.80 23.75
N LEU A 435 -9.05 -16.74 23.14
CA LEU A 435 -8.46 -17.85 22.42
C LEU A 435 -8.13 -19.04 23.35
N ALA A 436 -7.67 -18.80 24.58
CA ALA A 436 -7.44 -19.88 25.54
C ALA A 436 -8.74 -20.50 26.06
N ASP A 437 -9.76 -19.69 26.36
CA ASP A 437 -11.08 -20.17 26.80
C ASP A 437 -11.78 -20.96 25.68
N GLY A 438 -11.55 -20.59 24.41
CA GLY A 438 -11.98 -21.33 23.22
C GLY A 438 -11.16 -22.59 22.90
N GLY A 439 -10.10 -22.88 23.66
CA GLY A 439 -9.26 -24.07 23.45
C GLY A 439 -8.24 -23.96 22.33
N HIS A 440 -7.98 -22.76 21.80
CA HIS A 440 -7.00 -22.49 20.75
C HIS A 440 -5.60 -22.22 21.29
N LEU A 441 -5.49 -21.81 22.56
CA LEU A 441 -4.22 -21.58 23.27
C LEU A 441 -4.17 -22.38 24.59
N PRO A 442 -2.96 -22.65 25.14
CA PRO A 442 -2.80 -23.17 26.49
C PRO A 442 -3.48 -22.32 27.55
N THR A 443 -4.04 -22.98 28.56
CA THR A 443 -4.72 -22.33 29.68
C THR A 443 -3.80 -22.07 30.88
N THR A 444 -2.55 -22.55 30.86
CA THR A 444 -1.59 -22.47 31.97
C THR A 444 -1.43 -21.06 32.55
N CYS A 445 -1.31 -20.05 31.66
CA CYS A 445 -1.12 -18.66 32.04
C CYS A 445 -2.40 -17.81 31.97
N ARG A 446 -3.55 -18.40 31.62
CA ARG A 446 -4.80 -17.65 31.35
C ARG A 446 -5.27 -16.77 32.52
N GLN A 447 -5.13 -17.25 33.76
CA GLN A 447 -5.47 -16.49 34.96
C GLN A 447 -4.51 -15.31 35.22
N ARG A 448 -3.24 -15.44 34.80
CA ARG A 448 -2.27 -14.34 34.86
C ARG A 448 -2.65 -13.25 33.86
N TRP A 449 -2.96 -13.62 32.61
CA TRP A 449 -3.36 -12.66 31.57
C TRP A 449 -4.61 -11.86 31.98
N ALA A 450 -5.58 -12.49 32.65
CA ALA A 450 -6.75 -11.81 33.18
C ALA A 450 -6.39 -10.68 34.15
N ARG A 451 -5.56 -10.98 35.16
CA ARG A 451 -5.13 -10.00 36.15
C ARG A 451 -4.35 -8.86 35.51
N GLU A 452 -3.50 -9.14 34.54
CA GLU A 452 -2.75 -8.08 33.85
C GLU A 452 -3.65 -7.24 32.94
N ARG A 453 -4.60 -7.85 32.21
CA ARG A 453 -5.60 -7.11 31.44
C ARG A 453 -6.36 -6.12 32.33
N ASP A 454 -6.82 -6.57 33.50
CA ASP A 454 -7.58 -5.74 34.43
C ASP A 454 -6.74 -4.60 35.00
N ARG A 455 -5.45 -4.85 35.30
CA ARG A 455 -4.50 -3.79 35.72
C ARG A 455 -4.22 -2.78 34.61
N VAL A 456 -4.08 -3.22 33.36
CA VAL A 456 -3.90 -2.32 32.22
C VAL A 456 -5.14 -1.43 32.08
N PHE A 457 -6.34 -2.01 32.17
CA PHE A 457 -7.60 -1.27 32.10
C PHE A 457 -7.69 -0.22 33.22
N GLU A 458 -7.50 -0.62 34.48
CA GLU A 458 -7.53 0.28 35.64
C GLU A 458 -6.50 1.41 35.49
N TRP A 459 -5.30 1.11 34.99
CA TRP A 459 -4.27 2.10 34.78
C TRP A 459 -4.68 3.12 33.71
N ILE A 460 -5.23 2.70 32.57
CA ILE A 460 -5.69 3.60 31.51
C ILE A 460 -6.80 4.51 32.05
N GLU A 461 -7.81 3.95 32.71
CA GLU A 461 -8.96 4.71 33.22
C GLU A 461 -8.58 5.74 34.28
N THR A 462 -7.49 5.49 35.01
CA THR A 462 -6.96 6.38 36.05
C THR A 462 -6.08 7.49 35.47
N HIS A 463 -5.28 7.22 34.44
CA HIS A 463 -4.19 8.12 34.02
C HIS A 463 -4.38 8.77 32.65
N CYS A 464 -5.17 8.17 31.75
CA CYS A 464 -5.27 8.61 30.36
C CYS A 464 -6.48 9.51 30.08
N TRP A 465 -7.46 9.60 31.00
CA TRP A 465 -8.62 10.47 30.85
C TRP A 465 -8.30 11.91 31.29
N HIS A 466 -8.63 12.89 30.46
CA HIS A 466 -8.42 14.30 30.77
C HIS A 466 -9.75 15.05 30.94
N GLU A 467 -10.08 15.39 32.20
CA GLU A 467 -11.38 15.96 32.55
C GLU A 467 -11.73 17.24 31.80
N ALA A 468 -10.79 18.17 31.60
CA ALA A 468 -11.13 19.41 30.89
C ALA A 468 -11.35 19.22 29.38
N ARG A 469 -10.79 18.16 28.80
CA ARG A 469 -10.95 17.84 27.37
C ARG A 469 -12.13 16.89 27.13
N GLN A 470 -12.59 16.22 28.18
CA GLN A 470 -13.55 15.10 28.10
C GLN A 470 -13.11 14.08 27.04
N ALA A 471 -11.83 13.71 27.08
CA ALA A 471 -11.21 12.84 26.09
C ALA A 471 -10.07 12.02 26.70
N TYR A 472 -9.80 10.86 26.10
CA TYR A 472 -8.49 10.21 26.26
C TYR A 472 -7.43 11.04 25.56
N VAL A 473 -6.37 11.40 26.29
CA VAL A 473 -5.23 12.15 25.74
C VAL A 473 -4.20 11.20 25.15
N PHE A 474 -3.30 11.75 24.33
CA PHE A 474 -2.27 11.00 23.61
C PHE A 474 -1.38 10.18 24.56
N TYR A 475 -0.99 10.79 25.68
CA TYR A 475 -0.31 10.14 26.81
C TYR A 475 -0.62 10.89 28.12
N PRO A 476 -0.55 10.23 29.29
CA PRO A 476 -0.84 10.86 30.58
C PRO A 476 -0.02 12.12 30.85
N GLY A 477 -0.66 13.12 31.46
CA GLY A 477 -0.04 14.39 31.79
C GLY A 477 0.09 15.37 30.60
N SER A 478 -0.43 15.01 29.42
CA SER A 478 -0.61 15.93 28.30
C SER A 478 -2.07 16.36 28.14
N ASP A 479 -2.32 17.35 27.30
CA ASP A 479 -3.64 17.73 26.80
C ASP A 479 -3.78 17.46 25.27
N ARG A 480 -2.79 16.78 24.68
CA ARG A 480 -2.72 16.44 23.25
C ARG A 480 -3.67 15.30 22.92
N LEU A 481 -4.20 15.30 21.70
CA LEU A 481 -5.09 14.28 21.17
C LEU A 481 -4.39 13.47 20.07
N ASP A 482 -4.88 12.26 19.85
CA ASP A 482 -4.40 11.30 18.85
C ASP A 482 -5.59 10.63 18.15
N ALA A 483 -5.66 10.75 16.83
CA ALA A 483 -6.72 10.16 16.02
C ALA A 483 -6.63 8.62 15.97
N GLY A 484 -5.46 8.04 16.28
CA GLY A 484 -5.28 6.59 16.42
C GLY A 484 -6.20 5.97 17.48
N ILE A 485 -6.68 6.76 18.45
CA ILE A 485 -7.63 6.30 19.47
C ILE A 485 -8.94 5.75 18.89
N ALA A 486 -9.29 6.12 17.64
CA ALA A 486 -10.47 5.58 16.96
C ALA A 486 -10.42 4.04 16.83
N LEU A 487 -9.23 3.46 16.72
CA LEU A 487 -9.03 2.02 16.68
C LEU A 487 -9.50 1.32 17.97
N ALA A 488 -9.48 1.99 19.12
CA ALA A 488 -9.95 1.43 20.39
C ALA A 488 -11.42 1.00 20.36
N VAL A 489 -12.25 1.67 19.54
CA VAL A 489 -13.65 1.28 19.32
C VAL A 489 -13.74 -0.08 18.63
N ARG A 490 -12.91 -0.29 17.59
CA ARG A 490 -12.82 -1.58 16.89
C ARG A 490 -12.30 -2.67 17.82
N PHE A 491 -11.26 -2.37 18.60
CA PHE A 491 -10.66 -3.28 19.58
C PHE A 491 -11.64 -3.72 20.67
N GLY A 492 -12.77 -3.02 20.83
CA GLY A 492 -13.81 -3.35 21.80
C GLY A 492 -13.48 -2.85 23.20
N TYR A 493 -12.69 -1.78 23.33
CA TYR A 493 -12.33 -1.21 24.62
C TYR A 493 -13.60 -0.78 25.39
N PRO A 494 -13.80 -1.19 26.65
CA PRO A 494 -15.12 -1.16 27.31
C PRO A 494 -15.44 0.21 27.94
N ALA A 495 -15.34 1.28 27.15
CA ALA A 495 -15.65 2.65 27.56
C ALA A 495 -16.34 3.44 26.42
N PRO A 496 -17.48 2.96 25.88
CA PRO A 496 -18.08 3.51 24.66
C PRO A 496 -18.43 5.00 24.75
N GLU A 497 -18.93 5.47 25.90
CA GLU A 497 -19.27 6.88 26.10
C GLU A 497 -18.02 7.78 26.10
N ARG A 498 -16.95 7.36 26.77
CA ARG A 498 -15.66 8.07 26.78
C ARG A 498 -15.01 8.07 25.41
N LEU A 499 -15.07 6.95 24.68
CA LEU A 499 -14.58 6.85 23.31
C LEU A 499 -15.37 7.77 22.37
N GLN A 500 -16.70 7.80 22.47
CA GLN A 500 -17.53 8.72 21.69
C GLN A 500 -17.14 10.19 21.96
N SER A 501 -17.04 10.58 23.23
CA SER A 501 -16.60 11.93 23.61
C SER A 501 -15.19 12.26 23.10
N THR A 502 -14.28 11.29 23.13
CA THR A 502 -12.92 11.43 22.59
C THR A 502 -12.93 11.63 21.08
N LEU A 503 -13.75 10.88 20.34
CA LEU A 503 -13.89 11.04 18.88
C LEU A 503 -14.47 12.40 18.50
N ASP A 504 -15.36 12.96 19.31
CA ASP A 504 -15.88 14.32 19.10
C ASP A 504 -14.78 15.37 19.33
N ALA A 505 -13.95 15.20 20.36
CA ALA A 505 -12.79 16.05 20.59
C ALA A 505 -11.74 15.96 19.45
N VAL A 506 -11.49 14.74 18.95
CA VAL A 506 -10.61 14.49 17.79
C VAL A 506 -11.18 15.14 16.53
N GLN A 507 -12.47 14.94 16.23
CA GLN A 507 -13.12 15.59 15.10
C GLN A 507 -12.96 17.11 15.17
N HIS A 508 -13.20 17.70 16.35
CA HIS A 508 -13.11 19.15 16.51
C HIS A 508 -11.69 19.68 16.33
N SER A 509 -10.68 18.93 16.79
CA SER A 509 -9.31 19.46 16.92
C SER A 509 -8.35 19.02 15.82
N LEU A 510 -8.60 17.87 15.18
CA LEU A 510 -7.68 17.24 14.24
C LEU A 510 -8.24 17.11 12.81
N SER A 511 -9.47 17.56 12.55
CA SER A 511 -10.01 17.56 11.18
C SER A 511 -9.55 18.78 10.38
N ALA A 512 -9.36 18.59 9.09
CA ALA A 512 -9.18 19.63 8.08
C ALA A 512 -9.97 19.23 6.83
N GLY A 513 -11.09 19.92 6.59
CA GLY A 513 -12.06 19.51 5.57
C GLY A 513 -12.60 18.09 5.85
N PRO A 514 -12.59 17.19 4.85
CA PRO A 514 -13.04 15.81 5.04
C PRO A 514 -11.98 14.90 5.68
N PHE A 515 -10.76 15.39 5.92
CA PHE A 515 -9.61 14.58 6.34
C PHE A 515 -9.14 14.88 7.77
N HIS A 516 -8.26 14.04 8.32
CA HIS A 516 -7.79 14.14 9.71
C HIS A 516 -6.27 14.01 9.82
N TYR A 517 -5.67 14.83 10.69
CA TYR A 517 -4.27 14.69 11.11
C TYR A 517 -4.09 13.57 12.15
N ARG A 518 -2.86 13.03 12.26
CA ARG A 518 -2.54 11.94 13.21
C ARG A 518 -2.74 12.36 14.67
N TYR A 519 -2.19 13.51 15.06
CA TYR A 519 -2.20 13.97 16.46
C TYR A 519 -2.08 15.50 16.57
N SER A 520 -2.30 16.04 17.77
CA SER A 520 -2.14 17.49 18.02
C SER A 520 -0.73 17.98 17.67
N GLY A 521 -0.63 18.96 16.78
CA GLY A 521 0.62 19.53 16.28
C GLY A 521 1.08 19.00 14.92
N ALA A 522 0.50 17.91 14.41
CA ALA A 522 0.87 17.32 13.12
C ALA A 522 0.69 18.29 11.93
N VAL A 523 -0.25 19.23 12.01
CA VAL A 523 -0.45 20.29 11.00
C VAL A 523 0.80 21.12 10.69
N GLU A 524 1.81 21.13 11.56
CA GLU A 524 3.07 21.85 11.32
C GLU A 524 4.11 21.00 10.58
N GLU A 525 3.88 19.70 10.39
CA GLU A 525 4.90 18.74 9.97
C GLU A 525 4.50 17.89 8.76
N GLU A 526 3.21 17.64 8.55
CA GLU A 526 2.71 16.65 7.58
C GLU A 526 1.35 17.04 6.98
N GLY A 527 0.85 16.24 6.02
CA GLY A 527 -0.52 16.30 5.51
C GLY A 527 -1.53 15.52 6.38
N CYS A 528 -2.80 15.50 5.98
CA CYS A 528 -3.79 14.67 6.66
C CYS A 528 -3.56 13.19 6.36
N PHE A 529 -3.57 12.34 7.38
CA PHE A 529 -3.34 10.90 7.26
C PHE A 529 -4.64 10.18 6.91
N LEU A 530 -4.71 9.62 5.71
CA LEU A 530 -5.98 9.11 5.17
C LEU A 530 -6.54 7.95 6.00
N ALA A 531 -5.69 7.09 6.55
CA ALA A 531 -6.15 5.99 7.40
C ALA A 531 -6.85 6.49 8.67
N CYS A 532 -6.42 7.61 9.29
CA CYS A 532 -7.12 8.19 10.45
C CYS A 532 -8.55 8.56 10.10
N THR A 533 -8.76 9.19 8.93
CA THR A 533 -10.10 9.55 8.44
C THR A 533 -11.01 8.34 8.37
N PHE A 534 -10.54 7.24 7.77
CA PHE A 534 -11.34 6.03 7.63
C PHE A 534 -11.50 5.26 8.95
N TRP A 535 -10.53 5.32 9.88
CA TRP A 535 -10.70 4.77 11.23
C TRP A 535 -11.80 5.49 12.02
N LEU A 536 -11.89 6.83 11.91
CA LEU A 536 -12.99 7.58 12.51
C LEU A 536 -14.34 7.20 11.91
N VAL A 537 -14.42 7.04 10.58
CA VAL A 537 -15.64 6.56 9.90
C VAL A 537 -16.06 5.20 10.45
N GLU A 538 -15.13 4.23 10.49
CA GLU A 538 -15.39 2.90 11.05
C GLU A 538 -15.87 2.99 12.50
N ALA A 539 -15.20 3.79 13.33
CA ALA A 539 -15.55 3.96 14.73
C ALA A 539 -16.95 4.55 14.92
N TRP A 540 -17.35 5.55 14.13
CA TRP A 540 -18.71 6.10 14.17
C TRP A 540 -19.77 5.08 13.80
N VAL A 541 -19.53 4.23 12.80
CA VAL A 541 -20.46 3.12 12.49
C VAL A 541 -20.61 2.20 13.69
N LEU A 542 -19.49 1.77 14.30
CA LEU A 542 -19.49 0.84 15.44
C LEU A 542 -20.13 1.44 16.71
N LEU A 543 -20.19 2.77 16.82
CA LEU A 543 -20.90 3.49 17.88
C LEU A 543 -22.35 3.86 17.51
N GLY A 544 -22.88 3.36 16.38
CA GLY A 544 -24.25 3.59 15.95
C GLY A 544 -24.51 4.94 15.26
N GLN A 545 -23.47 5.74 14.97
CA GLN A 545 -23.57 7.02 14.27
C GLN A 545 -23.52 6.85 12.74
N HIS A 546 -24.37 5.97 12.20
CA HIS A 546 -24.34 5.56 10.79
C HIS A 546 -24.41 6.70 9.78
N GLN A 547 -25.34 7.66 9.97
CA GLN A 547 -25.51 8.77 9.03
C GLN A 547 -24.29 9.69 8.99
N ARG A 548 -23.69 9.97 10.15
CA ARG A 548 -22.45 10.75 10.25
C ARG A 548 -21.30 10.04 9.54
N ALA A 549 -21.15 8.75 9.79
CA ALA A 549 -20.11 7.92 9.18
C ALA A 549 -20.26 7.88 7.65
N GLN A 550 -21.47 7.69 7.15
CA GLN A 550 -21.75 7.68 5.72
C GLN A 550 -21.39 9.01 5.05
N HIS A 551 -21.85 10.14 5.59
CA HIS A 551 -21.50 11.45 5.03
C HIS A 551 -19.99 11.71 5.04
N ALA A 552 -19.30 11.35 6.12
CA ALA A 552 -17.85 11.52 6.20
C ALA A 552 -17.09 10.62 5.20
N TYR A 553 -17.56 9.39 5.01
CA TYR A 553 -16.98 8.46 4.04
C TYR A 553 -17.15 8.95 2.60
N GLU A 554 -18.37 9.38 2.23
CA GLU A 554 -18.67 9.92 0.90
C GLU A 554 -17.87 11.21 0.63
N ALA A 555 -17.77 12.10 1.63
CA ALA A 555 -16.95 13.31 1.52
C ALA A 555 -15.45 13.01 1.35
N ALA A 556 -14.92 12.03 2.07
CA ALA A 556 -13.53 11.59 1.91
C ALA A 556 -13.28 10.96 0.53
N LEU A 557 -14.18 10.12 0.04
CA LEU A 557 -14.07 9.54 -1.31
C LEU A 557 -14.17 10.61 -2.40
N GLN A 558 -15.07 11.59 -2.25
CA GLN A 558 -15.17 12.73 -3.15
C GLN A 558 -13.88 13.55 -3.16
N GLY A 559 -13.25 13.78 -2.00
CA GLY A 559 -11.96 14.45 -1.91
C GLY A 559 -10.81 13.72 -2.62
N LEU A 560 -10.97 12.43 -2.92
CA LEU A 560 -9.96 11.56 -3.55
C LEU A 560 -10.36 11.15 -4.99
N ASP A 561 -11.45 11.70 -5.55
CA ASP A 561 -12.03 11.27 -6.83
C ASP A 561 -11.18 11.63 -8.06
N HIS A 562 -10.19 12.51 -7.87
CA HIS A 562 -9.29 12.99 -8.90
C HIS A 562 -8.14 12.00 -9.22
N GLY A 563 -7.96 10.95 -8.42
CA GLY A 563 -6.96 9.89 -8.61
C GLY A 563 -7.48 8.65 -9.35
N ALA A 564 -6.58 7.68 -9.61
CA ALA A 564 -6.94 6.40 -10.27
C ALA A 564 -7.56 5.34 -9.34
N GLY A 565 -7.92 5.69 -8.11
CA GLY A 565 -8.32 4.73 -7.07
C GLY A 565 -7.16 3.98 -6.42
N ILE A 566 -5.94 4.52 -6.54
CA ILE A 566 -4.74 4.13 -5.80
C ILE A 566 -4.44 5.29 -4.85
N TYR A 567 -4.52 5.06 -3.54
CA TYR A 567 -4.41 6.10 -2.52
C TYR A 567 -3.01 6.13 -1.94
N SER A 568 -2.55 7.34 -1.63
CA SER A 568 -1.32 7.60 -0.90
C SER A 568 -1.53 7.47 0.61
N GLU A 569 -0.45 7.69 1.35
CA GLU A 569 -0.45 7.78 2.80
C GLU A 569 -1.25 8.98 3.32
N MET A 570 -1.04 10.13 2.68
CA MET A 570 -1.54 11.41 3.12
C MET A 570 -2.09 12.23 1.96
N VAL A 571 -2.83 13.26 2.32
CA VAL A 571 -3.32 14.29 1.42
C VAL A 571 -3.07 15.66 2.03
N ASP A 572 -2.68 16.62 1.20
CA ASP A 572 -2.68 18.03 1.60
C ASP A 572 -4.14 18.51 1.68
N PRO A 573 -4.64 18.96 2.84
CA PRO A 573 -6.05 19.31 2.99
C PRO A 573 -6.44 20.61 2.28
N ASP A 574 -5.48 21.46 1.91
CA ASP A 574 -5.74 22.72 1.23
C ASP A 574 -5.73 22.56 -0.29
N THR A 575 -4.84 21.71 -0.82
CA THR A 575 -4.68 21.50 -2.28
C THR A 575 -5.30 20.22 -2.80
N ALA A 576 -5.62 19.27 -1.91
CA ALA A 576 -5.98 17.88 -2.21
C ALA A 576 -4.89 17.07 -2.92
N GLU A 577 -3.66 17.58 -3.06
CA GLU A 577 -2.54 16.82 -3.63
C GLU A 577 -2.17 15.63 -2.73
N TYR A 578 -1.82 14.51 -3.34
CA TYR A 578 -1.37 13.34 -2.60
C TYR A 578 0.04 13.55 -2.04
N LEU A 579 0.26 13.07 -0.82
CA LEU A 579 1.52 13.12 -0.08
C LEU A 579 1.85 11.73 0.52
N GLY A 580 3.12 11.49 0.82
CA GLY A 580 3.61 10.22 1.34
C GLY A 580 3.54 9.06 0.33
N ASN A 581 3.86 7.85 0.79
CA ASN A 581 4.06 6.69 -0.10
C ASN A 581 2.76 6.17 -0.75
N LEU A 582 2.85 5.53 -1.94
CA LEU A 582 1.70 4.96 -2.67
C LEU A 582 2.05 3.69 -3.51
N PRO A 583 1.10 2.76 -3.76
CA PRO A 583 -0.14 2.58 -3.01
C PRO A 583 0.18 2.36 -1.54
N GLN A 584 -0.57 2.98 -0.65
CA GLN A 584 -0.39 2.80 0.78
C GLN A 584 -1.38 1.74 1.29
N GLY A 585 -0.85 0.67 1.89
CA GLY A 585 -1.63 -0.47 2.39
C GLY A 585 -2.64 -0.10 3.48
N LEU A 586 -2.18 0.48 4.59
CA LEU A 586 -3.01 0.98 5.70
C LEU A 586 -4.17 1.92 5.25
N THR A 587 -3.95 2.82 4.29
CA THR A 587 -5.01 3.70 3.73
C THR A 587 -6.06 2.87 3.00
N HIS A 588 -5.64 2.02 2.06
CA HIS A 588 -6.54 1.18 1.28
C HIS A 588 -7.36 0.22 2.17
N LEU A 589 -6.69 -0.35 3.16
CA LEU A 589 -7.27 -1.19 4.19
C LEU A 589 -8.29 -0.44 5.06
N ALA A 590 -7.96 0.75 5.54
CA ALA A 590 -8.85 1.53 6.37
C ALA A 590 -10.12 1.93 5.59
N ALA A 591 -9.96 2.36 4.33
CA ALA A 591 -11.09 2.64 3.44
C ALA A 591 -11.98 1.41 3.22
N LEU A 592 -11.36 0.24 2.96
CA LEU A 592 -12.08 -1.03 2.79
C LEU A 592 -12.85 -1.40 4.07
N ARG A 593 -12.21 -1.34 5.24
CA ARG A 593 -12.85 -1.63 6.55
C ARG A 593 -14.04 -0.71 6.83
N ALA A 594 -13.89 0.59 6.56
CA ALA A 594 -14.97 1.56 6.70
C ALA A 594 -16.17 1.21 5.79
N ALA A 595 -15.92 0.83 4.54
CA ALA A 595 -16.97 0.36 3.63
C ALA A 595 -17.64 -0.95 4.08
N LEU A 596 -16.88 -1.89 4.65
CA LEU A 596 -17.44 -3.12 5.22
C LEU A 596 -18.38 -2.79 6.38
N ALA A 597 -17.93 -1.94 7.32
CA ALA A 597 -18.72 -1.50 8.46
C ALA A 597 -20.03 -0.82 8.02
N LEU A 598 -19.95 0.14 7.08
CA LEU A 598 -21.12 0.83 6.53
C LEU A 598 -22.08 -0.13 5.81
N GLY A 599 -21.56 -1.19 5.18
CA GLY A 599 -22.35 -2.25 4.55
C GLY A 599 -22.98 -3.25 5.53
N GLY A 600 -22.88 -3.02 6.84
CA GLY A 600 -23.41 -3.91 7.87
C GLY A 600 -22.59 -5.17 8.11
N ARG A 601 -21.39 -5.28 7.54
CA ARG A 601 -20.44 -6.35 7.83
C ARG A 601 -19.37 -5.82 8.77
N ALA A 602 -19.38 -6.28 10.02
CA ALA A 602 -18.20 -6.19 10.88
C ALA A 602 -17.41 -7.48 10.69
N PRO A 603 -16.23 -7.46 10.03
CA PRO A 603 -15.38 -8.65 10.00
C PRO A 603 -15.03 -9.03 11.44
N CYS A 604 -15.39 -10.24 11.83
CA CYS A 604 -15.03 -10.85 13.10
C CYS A 604 -15.69 -10.23 14.36
N ARG A 605 -16.97 -9.85 14.32
CA ARG A 605 -17.82 -9.68 15.53
C ARG A 605 -18.99 -10.64 15.53
#